data_AF-A0A7V4SBR6-F1
#
_entry.id   AF-A0A7V4SBR6-F1
#
_cell.length_a   1.000
_cell.length_b   1.000
_cell.length_c   1.000
_cell.angle_alpha   90.00
_cell.angle_beta   90.00
_cell.angle_gamma   90.00
#
_symmetry.space_group_name_H-M   'P 1'
#
loop_
_entity.id
_entity.type
_entity.pdbx_description
1 polymer ?
#
loop_
_entity_poly.entity_id
_entity_poly.type
_entity_poly.pdbx_seq_one_letter_code
_entity_poly.pdbx_strand_id
1 'polypeptide(L)'
;MINLKINEDVLKKTVQRCRERNIIIPTFAQLKDPIKIPEKIKSKLKNVGLWDVNPLNLFRITWKNNPKEKDGDGLFNGVNYIEMPSELTGVKAKIFALVGKWFPTGAHKVGAAFGCLVPRLVTGQFDPTTQKAVWPSTGNYCRGGAFDCALLACDAIAILPEEMSKERFDWLKEIGTSEIFATPGCESNVKEIYDKCWELRKERGDKIVIFNQFDEFGNAVWHYEITGSAIEEVFNQLKIKNEKLKIAIYVSATGSAGTIGAGDYLKKKFPNMKIAAAEALQCPTLYLNGFGGHRIEGIGDKHVPWIHNVRNTDIVIAID
;
A
#
# COMPACT_ATOMS: atom_id res chain seq x y z
N MET A 1 -11.63 13.07 10.55
CA MET A 1 -10.50 13.79 11.17
C MET A 1 -9.57 12.76 11.78
N ILE A 2 -8.25 12.82 11.53
CA ILE A 2 -7.30 11.88 12.12
C ILE A 2 -7.30 12.08 13.64
N ASN A 3 -7.57 11.02 14.39
CA ASN A 3 -7.50 11.06 15.85
C ASN A 3 -6.02 11.04 16.26
N LEU A 4 -5.53 12.08 16.92
CA LEU A 4 -4.14 12.16 17.40
C LEU A 4 -4.02 11.88 18.91
N LYS A 5 -5.11 11.45 19.56
CA LYS A 5 -5.07 11.10 20.98
C LYS A 5 -4.26 9.81 21.16
N ILE A 6 -3.33 9.87 22.10
CA ILE A 6 -2.54 8.73 22.54
C ILE A 6 -3.26 8.06 23.71
N ASN A 7 -3.49 6.75 23.59
CA ASN A 7 -3.91 5.90 24.70
C ASN A 7 -2.66 5.24 25.29
N GLU A 8 -2.16 5.81 26.37
CA GLU A 8 -0.91 5.39 27.02
C GLU A 8 -0.95 3.95 27.54
N ASP A 9 -2.10 3.48 28.02
CA ASP A 9 -2.20 2.12 28.58
C ASP A 9 -2.15 1.06 27.49
N VAL A 10 -2.85 1.28 26.37
CA VAL A 10 -2.75 0.41 25.20
C VAL A 10 -1.35 0.49 24.59
N LEU A 11 -0.76 1.69 24.49
CA LEU A 11 0.59 1.86 23.96
C LEU A 11 1.63 1.08 24.77
N LYS A 12 1.55 1.10 26.12
CA LYS A 12 2.43 0.29 26.98
C LYS A 12 2.31 -1.21 26.69
N LYS A 13 1.08 -1.72 26.54
CA LYS A 13 0.85 -3.13 26.15
C LYS A 13 1.44 -3.45 24.78
N THR A 14 1.25 -2.56 23.80
CA THR A 14 1.82 -2.71 22.45
C THR A 14 3.35 -2.75 22.51
N VAL A 15 3.99 -1.84 23.24
CA VAL A 15 5.45 -1.82 23.44
C VAL A 15 5.94 -3.11 24.09
N GLN A 16 5.25 -3.59 25.13
CA GLN A 16 5.58 -4.86 25.78
C GLN A 16 5.50 -6.03 24.79
N ARG A 17 4.39 -6.14 24.04
CA ARG A 17 4.19 -7.19 23.03
C ARG A 17 5.28 -7.16 21.96
N CYS A 18 5.64 -5.97 21.46
CA CYS A 18 6.74 -5.82 20.51
C CYS A 18 8.07 -6.30 21.09
N ARG A 19 8.37 -6.01 22.37
CA ARG A 19 9.59 -6.51 23.03
C ARG A 19 9.60 -8.03 23.13
N GLU A 20 8.50 -8.64 23.58
CA GLU A 20 8.36 -10.10 23.70
C GLU A 20 8.54 -10.82 22.36
N ARG A 21 8.06 -10.21 21.28
CA ARG A 21 8.13 -10.76 19.91
C ARG A 21 9.35 -10.29 19.12
N ASN A 22 10.25 -9.51 19.72
CA ASN A 22 11.43 -8.91 19.07
C ASN A 22 11.08 -8.07 17.80
N ILE A 23 9.95 -7.37 17.83
CA ILE A 23 9.46 -6.54 16.74
C ILE A 23 10.03 -5.13 16.88
N ILE A 24 10.58 -4.60 15.79
CA ILE A 24 10.99 -3.20 15.68
C ILE A 24 10.23 -2.59 14.51
N ILE A 25 9.45 -1.55 14.80
CA ILE A 25 8.68 -0.84 13.79
C ILE A 25 9.57 0.22 13.13
N PRO A 26 9.73 0.23 11.80
CA PRO A 26 10.51 1.25 11.11
C PRO A 26 9.79 2.60 11.10
N THR A 27 10.57 3.67 11.08
CA THR A 27 10.05 5.01 10.82
C THR A 27 9.88 5.23 9.31
N PHE A 28 9.01 6.16 8.91
CA PHE A 28 8.95 6.59 7.51
C PHE A 28 10.29 7.10 6.97
N ALA A 29 11.11 7.72 7.83
CA ALA A 29 12.46 8.15 7.44
C ALA A 29 13.34 6.96 7.01
N GLN A 30 13.21 5.80 7.67
CA GLN A 30 13.92 4.57 7.33
C GLN A 30 13.32 3.86 6.11
N LEU A 31 12.00 3.86 5.96
CA LEU A 31 11.34 3.30 4.77
C LEU A 31 11.68 4.11 3.50
N LYS A 32 11.75 5.44 3.63
CA LYS A 32 12.14 6.37 2.57
C LYS A 32 13.62 6.26 2.23
N ASP A 33 14.46 6.12 3.25
CA ASP A 33 15.91 6.04 3.13
C ASP A 33 16.48 4.88 3.97
N PRO A 34 16.64 3.71 3.34
CA PRO A 34 17.17 2.52 4.00
C PRO A 34 18.61 2.67 4.55
N ILE A 35 19.36 3.72 4.16
CA ILE A 35 20.67 4.02 4.75
C ILE A 35 20.53 4.28 6.26
N LYS A 36 19.41 4.89 6.68
CA LYS A 36 19.09 5.20 8.08
C LYS A 36 18.71 3.98 8.92
N ILE A 37 18.63 2.79 8.33
CA ILE A 37 18.37 1.56 9.05
C ILE A 37 19.66 1.15 9.78
N PRO A 38 19.61 0.86 11.09
CA PRO A 38 20.77 0.42 11.86
C PRO A 38 21.47 -0.80 11.23
N GLU A 39 22.81 -0.80 11.21
CA GLU A 39 23.61 -1.90 10.65
C GLU A 39 23.28 -3.27 11.25
N LYS A 40 22.95 -3.32 12.54
CA LYS A 40 22.52 -4.55 13.22
C LYS A 40 21.27 -5.16 12.59
N ILE A 41 20.34 -4.33 12.10
CA ILE A 41 19.12 -4.78 11.42
C ILE A 41 19.45 -5.22 9.99
N LYS A 42 20.22 -4.42 9.25
CA LYS A 42 20.67 -4.75 7.88
C LYS A 42 21.44 -6.07 7.82
N SER A 43 22.32 -6.31 8.80
CA SER A 43 23.07 -7.57 8.90
C SER A 43 22.15 -8.78 9.06
N LYS A 44 21.11 -8.68 9.90
CA LYS A 44 20.12 -9.76 10.07
C LYS A 44 19.25 -9.99 8.83
N LEU A 45 18.88 -8.91 8.13
CA LEU A 45 18.06 -8.98 6.91
C LEU A 45 18.70 -9.82 5.81
N LYS A 46 20.03 -9.93 5.75
CA LYS A 46 20.74 -10.77 4.77
C LYS A 46 20.29 -12.24 4.79
N ASN A 47 19.81 -12.71 5.94
CA ASN A 47 19.39 -14.11 6.16
C ASN A 47 17.87 -14.27 6.19
N VAL A 48 17.11 -13.26 5.73
CA VAL A 48 15.65 -13.28 5.72
C VAL A 48 15.20 -13.13 4.27
N GLY A 49 14.38 -14.07 3.79
CA GLY A 49 13.73 -14.01 2.47
C GLY A 49 12.77 -12.82 2.38
N LEU A 50 12.57 -12.28 1.17
CA LEU A 50 11.75 -11.08 0.96
C LEU A 50 10.28 -11.28 1.37
N TRP A 51 9.82 -12.53 1.34
CA TRP A 51 8.42 -12.90 1.58
C TRP A 51 8.23 -13.65 2.91
N ASP A 52 9.31 -13.88 3.67
CA ASP A 52 9.25 -14.56 4.95
C ASP A 52 8.36 -13.79 5.94
N VAL A 53 7.60 -14.54 6.74
CA VAL A 53 6.88 -14.00 7.89
C VAL A 53 7.89 -13.75 9.02
N ASN A 54 8.66 -12.68 8.88
CA ASN A 54 9.69 -12.26 9.81
C ASN A 54 9.55 -10.74 10.07
N PRO A 55 9.48 -10.27 11.34
CA PRO A 55 9.28 -8.85 11.65
C PRO A 55 10.31 -7.90 11.01
N LEU A 56 11.51 -8.38 10.66
CA LEU A 56 12.50 -7.57 9.96
C LEU A 56 12.03 -7.13 8.56
N ASN A 57 11.12 -7.88 7.91
CA ASN A 57 10.57 -7.50 6.61
C ASN A 57 9.71 -6.23 6.65
N LEU A 58 9.36 -5.69 7.83
CA LEU A 58 8.78 -4.34 7.96
C LEU A 58 9.72 -3.28 7.35
N PHE A 59 11.04 -3.45 7.49
CA PHE A 59 12.04 -2.55 6.91
C PHE A 59 12.13 -2.64 5.37
N ARG A 60 11.54 -3.68 4.76
CA ARG A 60 11.46 -3.88 3.31
C ARG A 60 10.18 -3.31 2.71
N ILE A 61 9.38 -2.57 3.46
CA ILE A 61 8.22 -1.85 2.93
C ILE A 61 8.72 -0.55 2.26
N THR A 62 9.47 -0.71 1.17
CA THR A 62 10.17 0.37 0.46
C THR A 62 10.33 0.06 -1.03
N TRP A 63 10.41 1.11 -1.86
CA TRP A 63 10.68 0.99 -3.30
C TRP A 63 12.13 0.60 -3.64
N LYS A 64 12.98 0.45 -2.62
CA LYS A 64 14.44 0.33 -2.73
C LYS A 64 14.98 -1.07 -2.43
N ASN A 65 14.12 -2.09 -2.36
CA ASN A 65 14.57 -3.46 -2.19
C ASN A 65 15.40 -3.91 -3.39
N ASN A 66 16.38 -4.77 -3.18
CA ASN A 66 17.18 -5.28 -4.29
C ASN A 66 16.36 -6.21 -5.22
N PRO A 67 16.39 -6.01 -6.55
CA PRO A 67 15.59 -6.78 -7.49
C PRO A 67 16.19 -8.15 -7.85
N LYS A 68 16.31 -9.06 -6.89
CA LYS A 68 16.80 -10.44 -7.10
C LYS A 68 15.73 -11.49 -6.80
N GLU A 69 15.56 -12.44 -7.73
CA GLU A 69 14.52 -13.49 -7.68
C GLU A 69 14.86 -14.69 -6.79
N LYS A 70 16.15 -14.94 -6.54
CA LYS A 70 16.60 -15.94 -5.56
C LYS A 70 16.80 -15.28 -4.20
N ASP A 71 16.39 -15.97 -3.14
CA ASP A 71 16.53 -15.51 -1.76
C ASP A 71 17.95 -14.98 -1.47
N GLY A 72 18.03 -13.75 -0.95
CA GLY A 72 19.28 -13.11 -0.57
C GLY A 72 20.03 -12.49 -1.76
N ASP A 73 20.12 -11.17 -1.84
CA ASP A 73 21.14 -10.46 -1.06
C ASP A 73 20.58 -9.60 0.08
N GLY A 74 19.25 -9.48 0.11
CA GLY A 74 18.43 -9.08 1.24
C GLY A 74 18.57 -7.64 1.71
N LEU A 75 19.26 -6.80 0.94
CA LEU A 75 19.54 -5.42 1.27
C LEU A 75 18.79 -4.47 0.34
N PHE A 76 19.30 -3.24 0.24
CA PHE A 76 18.66 -2.15 -0.47
C PHE A 76 19.58 -1.67 -1.59
N ASN A 77 18.97 -1.16 -2.65
CA ASN A 77 19.63 -0.49 -3.76
C ASN A 77 18.94 0.88 -3.99
N GLY A 78 19.15 1.49 -5.16
CA GLY A 78 18.32 2.60 -5.62
C GLY A 78 16.85 2.20 -5.78
N VAL A 79 16.01 3.20 -6.03
CA VAL A 79 14.59 2.97 -6.36
C VAL A 79 14.48 2.01 -7.53
N ASN A 80 13.61 1.00 -7.42
CA ASN A 80 13.29 0.12 -8.53
C ASN A 80 12.40 0.86 -9.53
N TYR A 81 12.93 1.15 -10.71
CA TYR A 81 12.18 1.74 -11.82
C TYR A 81 12.65 1.19 -13.16
N ILE A 82 11.79 1.33 -14.17
CA ILE A 82 12.13 1.11 -15.58
C ILE A 82 11.93 2.42 -16.34
N GLU A 83 12.85 2.76 -17.25
CA GLU A 83 12.65 3.80 -18.25
C GLU A 83 12.19 3.13 -19.54
N MET A 84 11.04 3.53 -20.06
CA MET A 84 10.50 2.99 -21.30
C MET A 84 11.21 3.64 -22.50
N PRO A 85 11.76 2.86 -23.43
CA PRO A 85 12.42 3.39 -24.62
C PRO A 85 11.42 4.10 -25.55
N SER A 86 11.90 5.11 -26.27
CA SER A 86 11.09 5.86 -27.25
C SER A 86 10.57 4.98 -28.39
N GLU A 87 11.30 3.92 -28.69
CA GLU A 87 10.97 2.91 -29.70
C GLU A 87 9.70 2.13 -29.33
N LEU A 88 9.42 1.97 -28.03
CA LEU A 88 8.18 1.33 -27.55
C LEU A 88 7.06 2.35 -27.35
N THR A 89 7.39 3.55 -26.87
CA THR A 89 6.38 4.55 -26.48
C THR A 89 5.92 5.44 -27.65
N GLY A 90 6.71 5.53 -28.72
CA GLY A 90 6.42 6.37 -29.89
C GLY A 90 6.50 7.88 -29.63
N VAL A 91 6.95 8.31 -28.44
CA VAL A 91 6.98 9.72 -28.05
C VAL A 91 8.38 10.17 -27.65
N LYS A 92 8.66 11.48 -27.82
CA LYS A 92 9.91 12.10 -27.36
C LYS A 92 9.99 12.26 -25.84
N ALA A 93 8.84 12.20 -25.16
CA ALA A 93 8.78 12.33 -23.71
C ALA A 93 9.39 11.09 -23.05
N LYS A 94 10.28 11.29 -22.08
CA LYS A 94 10.79 10.20 -21.25
C LYS A 94 9.69 9.70 -20.32
N ILE A 95 9.45 8.40 -20.33
CA ILE A 95 8.47 7.75 -19.46
C ILE A 95 9.22 6.77 -18.56
N PHE A 96 9.04 6.88 -17.26
CA PHE A 96 9.53 5.89 -16.30
C PHE A 96 8.41 5.42 -15.39
N ALA A 97 8.50 4.17 -14.95
CA ALA A 97 7.54 3.55 -14.03
C ALA A 97 8.29 2.93 -12.85
N LEU A 98 7.77 3.12 -11.64
CA LEU A 98 8.29 2.42 -10.47
C LEU A 98 7.87 0.95 -10.51
N VAL A 99 8.73 0.05 -10.03
CA VAL A 99 8.49 -1.40 -10.07
C VAL A 99 8.12 -1.90 -8.68
N GLY A 100 6.85 -2.25 -8.49
CA GLY A 100 6.28 -2.66 -7.20
C GLY A 100 6.43 -4.15 -6.86
N LYS A 101 6.98 -4.98 -7.77
CA LYS A 101 7.05 -6.44 -7.57
C LYS A 101 8.01 -6.86 -6.44
N TRP A 102 8.88 -5.97 -6.00
CA TRP A 102 9.93 -6.23 -5.02
C TRP A 102 9.56 -5.86 -3.60
N PHE A 103 8.29 -5.52 -3.34
CA PHE A 103 7.79 -5.45 -1.97
C PHE A 103 7.56 -6.86 -1.42
N PRO A 104 7.57 -7.05 -0.09
CA PRO A 104 6.94 -8.21 0.52
C PRO A 104 5.52 -8.40 -0.05
N THR A 105 5.11 -9.65 -0.23
CA THR A 105 3.86 -10.04 -0.94
C THR A 105 3.78 -9.65 -2.42
N GLY A 106 4.84 -9.09 -3.01
CA GLY A 106 4.91 -8.75 -4.44
C GLY A 106 4.14 -7.50 -4.86
N ALA A 107 3.65 -6.70 -3.91
CA ALA A 107 2.87 -5.51 -4.21
C ALA A 107 3.07 -4.42 -3.15
N HIS A 108 3.06 -3.16 -3.57
CA HIS A 108 3.20 -1.99 -2.68
C HIS A 108 2.05 -1.81 -1.68
N LYS A 109 1.00 -2.64 -1.74
CA LYS A 109 -0.15 -2.60 -0.82
C LYS A 109 0.20 -2.94 0.62
N VAL A 110 1.33 -3.62 0.88
CA VAL A 110 1.91 -3.70 2.24
C VAL A 110 2.24 -2.30 2.78
N GLY A 111 2.69 -1.37 1.94
CA GLY A 111 2.91 0.03 2.33
C GLY A 111 1.62 0.74 2.71
N ALA A 112 0.59 0.57 1.89
CA ALA A 112 -0.74 1.13 2.15
C ALA A 112 -1.32 0.60 3.48
N ALA A 113 -1.21 -0.70 3.74
CA ALA A 113 -1.70 -1.31 4.97
C ALA A 113 -0.88 -0.88 6.21
N PHE A 114 0.45 -0.87 6.10
CA PHE A 114 1.35 -0.37 7.13
C PHE A 114 1.01 1.07 7.53
N GLY A 115 0.76 1.92 6.53
CA GLY A 115 0.35 3.31 6.71
C GLY A 115 -0.96 3.46 7.50
N CYS A 116 -1.86 2.48 7.46
CA CYS A 116 -3.10 2.49 8.22
C CYS A 116 -2.95 1.88 9.62
N LEU A 117 -2.28 0.73 9.73
CA LEU A 117 -2.19 -0.03 10.99
C LEU A 117 -1.21 0.61 11.99
N VAL A 118 0.00 0.94 11.54
CA VAL A 118 1.08 1.36 12.44
C VAL A 118 0.77 2.63 13.21
N PRO A 119 0.18 3.68 12.61
CA PRO A 119 -0.24 4.85 13.38
C PRO A 119 -1.17 4.52 14.55
N ARG A 120 -2.10 3.55 14.37
CA ARG A 120 -3.00 3.13 15.46
C ARG A 120 -2.28 2.32 16.54
N LEU A 121 -1.31 1.50 16.16
CA LEU A 121 -0.47 0.78 17.12
C LEU A 121 0.36 1.73 17.99
N VAL A 122 1.06 2.69 17.37
CA VAL A 122 1.98 3.60 18.09
C VAL A 122 1.26 4.71 18.84
N THR A 123 -0.04 4.89 18.62
CA THR A 123 -0.90 5.80 19.40
C THR A 123 -1.79 5.06 20.41
N GLY A 124 -1.80 3.72 20.42
CA GLY A 124 -2.67 2.93 21.28
C GLY A 124 -4.16 2.96 20.88
N GLN A 125 -4.49 3.38 19.66
CA GLN A 125 -5.85 3.35 19.11
C GLN A 125 -6.26 1.97 18.60
N PHE A 126 -5.30 1.05 18.49
CA PHE A 126 -5.51 -0.37 18.24
C PHE A 126 -4.74 -1.16 19.30
N ASP A 127 -5.45 -1.99 20.07
CA ASP A 127 -4.88 -2.90 21.07
C ASP A 127 -4.64 -4.29 20.43
N PRO A 128 -3.39 -4.65 20.11
CA PRO A 128 -3.06 -5.91 19.44
C PRO A 128 -3.22 -7.14 20.36
N THR A 129 -3.64 -6.97 21.61
CA THR A 129 -3.90 -8.05 22.57
C THR A 129 -5.38 -8.40 22.72
N THR A 130 -6.27 -7.48 22.33
CA THR A 130 -7.73 -7.65 22.52
C THR A 130 -8.55 -7.41 21.26
N GLN A 131 -7.98 -6.74 20.25
CA GLN A 131 -8.66 -6.39 19.01
C GLN A 131 -8.07 -7.13 17.79
N LYS A 132 -8.92 -7.37 16.79
CA LYS A 132 -8.50 -7.91 15.48
C LYS A 132 -8.56 -6.83 14.39
N ALA A 133 -7.57 -6.81 13.51
CA ALA A 133 -7.53 -5.92 12.35
C ALA A 133 -8.27 -6.55 11.17
N VAL A 134 -9.30 -5.86 10.64
CA VAL A 134 -10.10 -6.33 9.52
C VAL A 134 -9.66 -5.64 8.24
N TRP A 135 -9.37 -6.44 7.22
CA TRP A 135 -8.79 -5.99 5.94
C TRP A 135 -9.73 -6.29 4.76
N PRO A 136 -10.78 -5.47 4.55
CA PRO A 136 -11.69 -5.60 3.42
C PRO A 136 -11.01 -5.21 2.10
N SER A 137 -10.84 -6.16 1.19
CA SER A 137 -10.32 -5.89 -0.15
C SER A 137 -10.53 -7.07 -1.09
N THR A 138 -10.78 -6.75 -2.35
CA THR A 138 -10.80 -7.73 -3.45
C THR A 138 -9.39 -8.16 -3.84
N GLY A 139 -8.44 -7.21 -3.92
CA GLY A 139 -7.05 -7.45 -4.33
C GLY A 139 -5.98 -7.47 -3.23
N ASN A 140 -4.79 -6.97 -3.59
CA ASN A 140 -3.55 -7.05 -2.80
C ASN A 140 -3.56 -6.32 -1.44
N TYR A 141 -4.54 -5.46 -1.14
CA TYR A 141 -4.62 -4.77 0.15
C TYR A 141 -4.95 -5.71 1.31
N CYS A 142 -5.83 -6.70 1.09
CA CYS A 142 -6.12 -7.73 2.09
C CYS A 142 -4.86 -8.54 2.41
N ARG A 143 -4.09 -8.90 1.38
CA ARG A 143 -2.83 -9.65 1.55
C ARG A 143 -1.79 -8.82 2.30
N GLY A 144 -1.62 -7.57 1.90
CA GLY A 144 -0.67 -6.66 2.55
C GLY A 144 -0.97 -6.47 4.04
N GLY A 145 -2.24 -6.22 4.39
CA GLY A 145 -2.64 -6.06 5.77
C GLY A 145 -2.54 -7.32 6.62
N ALA A 146 -2.92 -8.48 6.08
CA ALA A 146 -2.72 -9.76 6.76
C ALA A 146 -1.24 -10.05 7.01
N PHE A 147 -0.37 -9.76 6.03
CA PHE A 147 1.08 -9.89 6.17
C PHE A 147 1.65 -8.94 7.24
N ASP A 148 1.28 -7.66 7.21
CA ASP A 148 1.69 -6.69 8.22
C ASP A 148 1.24 -7.10 9.63
N CYS A 149 0.02 -7.63 9.77
CA CYS A 149 -0.46 -8.20 11.02
C CYS A 149 0.39 -9.38 11.49
N ALA A 150 0.74 -10.30 10.60
CA ALA A 150 1.62 -11.43 10.93
C ALA A 150 3.01 -10.94 11.41
N LEU A 151 3.58 -9.91 10.76
CA LEU A 151 4.85 -9.31 11.16
C LEU A 151 4.78 -8.54 12.50
N LEU A 152 3.63 -7.91 12.76
CA LEU A 152 3.39 -7.08 13.95
C LEU A 152 2.72 -7.87 15.09
N ALA A 153 2.58 -9.19 14.95
CA ALA A 153 1.90 -10.08 15.87
C ALA A 153 0.48 -9.58 16.24
N CYS A 154 -0.30 -9.15 15.25
CA CYS A 154 -1.69 -8.76 15.39
C CYS A 154 -2.59 -9.84 14.78
N ASP A 155 -3.80 -10.02 15.32
CA ASP A 155 -4.78 -10.92 14.71
C ASP A 155 -5.44 -10.23 13.51
N ALA A 156 -5.53 -10.96 12.39
CA ALA A 156 -6.09 -10.47 11.14
C ALA A 156 -7.42 -11.17 10.81
N ILE A 157 -8.36 -10.39 10.28
CA ILE A 157 -9.57 -10.88 9.60
C ILE A 157 -9.50 -10.44 8.14
N ALA A 158 -9.51 -11.40 7.23
CA ALA A 158 -9.57 -11.16 5.79
C ALA A 158 -11.03 -11.19 5.30
N ILE A 159 -11.41 -10.23 4.46
CA ILE A 159 -12.69 -10.24 3.75
C ILE A 159 -12.40 -9.98 2.27
N LEU A 160 -12.70 -10.97 1.44
CA LEU A 160 -12.45 -10.95 0.00
C LEU A 160 -13.55 -11.73 -0.75
N PRO A 161 -13.74 -11.52 -2.07
CA PRO A 161 -14.74 -12.25 -2.84
C PRO A 161 -14.40 -13.73 -3.02
N GLU A 162 -15.42 -14.57 -3.15
CA GLU A 162 -15.29 -16.02 -3.30
C GLU A 162 -14.72 -16.45 -4.66
N GLU A 163 -14.89 -15.64 -5.71
CA GLU A 163 -14.31 -15.91 -7.04
C GLU A 163 -12.79 -15.67 -7.12
N MET A 164 -12.17 -15.22 -6.02
CA MET A 164 -10.71 -15.09 -5.96
C MET A 164 -10.01 -16.45 -6.00
N SER A 165 -8.77 -16.48 -6.49
CA SER A 165 -8.04 -17.74 -6.67
C SER A 165 -7.88 -18.52 -5.36
N LYS A 166 -7.96 -19.86 -5.45
CA LYS A 166 -7.75 -20.75 -4.29
C LYS A 166 -6.40 -20.50 -3.62
N GLU A 167 -5.35 -20.26 -4.41
CA GLU A 167 -4.02 -19.89 -3.93
C GLU A 167 -4.04 -18.67 -2.99
N ARG A 168 -4.93 -17.70 -3.24
CA ARG A 168 -5.09 -16.52 -2.38
C ARG A 168 -5.64 -16.89 -1.00
N PHE A 169 -6.62 -17.79 -0.95
CA PHE A 169 -7.19 -18.28 0.32
C PHE A 169 -6.21 -19.16 1.08
N ASP A 170 -5.48 -20.03 0.39
CA ASP A 170 -4.51 -20.92 1.03
C ASP A 170 -3.32 -20.14 1.60
N TRP A 171 -2.81 -19.16 0.85
CA TRP A 171 -1.77 -18.25 1.36
C TRP A 171 -2.20 -17.50 2.62
N LEU A 172 -3.44 -17.00 2.69
CA LEU A 172 -3.96 -16.32 3.89
C LEU A 172 -3.96 -17.24 5.11
N LYS A 173 -4.29 -18.53 4.95
CA LYS A 173 -4.24 -19.52 6.04
C LYS A 173 -2.79 -19.79 6.46
N GLU A 174 -1.89 -19.96 5.49
CA GLU A 174 -0.47 -20.24 5.75
C GLU A 174 0.23 -19.16 6.57
N ILE A 175 -0.09 -17.88 6.32
CA ILE A 175 0.48 -16.75 7.09
C ILE A 175 -0.17 -16.55 8.47
N GLY A 176 -1.15 -17.39 8.84
CA GLY A 176 -1.80 -17.36 10.14
C GLY A 176 -2.94 -16.34 10.28
N THR A 177 -3.62 -15.99 9.18
CA THR A 177 -4.83 -15.14 9.26
C THR A 177 -5.89 -15.82 10.12
N SER A 178 -6.36 -15.14 11.17
CA SER A 178 -7.23 -15.75 12.18
C SER A 178 -8.59 -16.14 11.63
N GLU A 179 -9.17 -15.31 10.74
CA GLU A 179 -10.47 -15.55 10.13
C GLU A 179 -10.48 -15.06 8.68
N ILE A 180 -11.12 -15.82 7.78
CA ILE A 180 -11.23 -15.49 6.37
C ILE A 180 -12.69 -15.61 5.96
N PHE A 181 -13.29 -14.52 5.50
CA PHE A 181 -14.66 -14.47 5.00
C PHE A 181 -14.65 -14.30 3.48
N ALA A 182 -15.30 -15.24 2.79
CA ALA A 182 -15.58 -15.14 1.37
C ALA A 182 -16.94 -14.45 1.17
N THR A 183 -16.99 -13.42 0.33
CA THR A 183 -18.22 -12.70 -0.02
C THR A 183 -18.64 -13.00 -1.46
N PRO A 184 -19.94 -12.96 -1.82
CA PRO A 184 -20.36 -13.21 -3.19
C PRO A 184 -19.77 -12.19 -4.20
N GLY A 185 -19.37 -12.66 -5.38
CA GLY A 185 -18.95 -11.83 -6.51
C GLY A 185 -17.46 -11.86 -6.85
N CYS A 186 -17.02 -10.90 -7.67
CA CYS A 186 -15.70 -10.86 -8.31
C CYS A 186 -14.83 -9.67 -7.84
N GLU A 187 -13.69 -9.42 -8.49
CA GLU A 187 -12.71 -8.36 -8.12
C GLU A 187 -13.33 -6.94 -8.01
N SER A 188 -14.45 -6.67 -8.69
CA SER A 188 -15.13 -5.36 -8.67
C SER A 188 -16.35 -5.27 -7.73
N ASN A 189 -16.60 -6.31 -6.93
CA ASN A 189 -17.71 -6.39 -5.97
C ASN A 189 -17.29 -5.90 -4.58
N VAL A 190 -17.34 -4.58 -4.38
CA VAL A 190 -16.92 -3.95 -3.11
C VAL A 190 -18.09 -3.82 -2.12
N LYS A 191 -19.34 -3.77 -2.61
CA LYS A 191 -20.53 -3.59 -1.77
C LYS A 191 -20.71 -4.73 -0.77
N GLU A 192 -20.56 -5.97 -1.23
CA GLU A 192 -20.75 -7.18 -0.41
C GLU A 192 -19.68 -7.26 0.70
N ILE A 193 -18.46 -6.81 0.40
CA ILE A 193 -17.38 -6.67 1.40
C ILE A 193 -17.78 -5.64 2.46
N TYR A 194 -18.35 -4.49 2.06
CA TYR A 194 -18.83 -3.50 3.02
C TYR A 194 -19.97 -4.04 3.89
N ASP A 195 -20.95 -4.74 3.32
CA ASP A 195 -22.02 -5.36 4.10
C ASP A 195 -21.44 -6.29 5.19
N LYS A 196 -20.44 -7.11 4.83
CA LYS A 196 -19.77 -7.98 5.80
C LYS A 196 -19.02 -7.19 6.87
N CYS A 197 -18.39 -6.07 6.51
CA CYS A 197 -17.81 -5.15 7.49
C CYS A 197 -18.85 -4.60 8.48
N TRP A 198 -20.03 -4.21 7.99
CA TRP A 198 -21.12 -3.70 8.83
C TRP A 198 -21.68 -4.77 9.77
N GLU A 199 -21.86 -6.00 9.27
CA GLU A 199 -22.25 -7.16 10.07
C GLU A 199 -21.26 -7.39 11.22
N LEU A 200 -19.97 -7.54 10.90
CA LEU A 200 -18.92 -7.78 11.90
C LEU A 200 -18.83 -6.64 12.92
N ARG A 201 -18.98 -5.38 12.48
CA ARG A 201 -18.98 -4.23 13.38
C ARG A 201 -20.15 -4.28 14.37
N LYS A 202 -21.34 -4.64 13.89
CA LYS A 202 -22.54 -4.77 14.73
C LYS A 202 -22.41 -5.91 15.74
N GLU A 203 -21.83 -7.03 15.33
CA GLU A 203 -21.68 -8.22 16.18
C GLU A 203 -20.56 -8.10 17.20
N ARG A 204 -19.43 -7.51 16.82
CA ARG A 204 -18.18 -7.58 17.60
C ARG A 204 -17.80 -6.26 18.25
N GLY A 205 -18.41 -5.15 17.84
CA GLY A 205 -18.16 -3.83 18.41
C GLY A 205 -16.68 -3.45 18.38
N ASP A 206 -16.15 -3.09 19.55
CA ASP A 206 -14.77 -2.65 19.75
C ASP A 206 -13.74 -3.78 19.69
N LYS A 207 -14.13 -5.05 19.63
CA LYS A 207 -13.19 -6.19 19.49
C LYS A 207 -12.54 -6.27 18.10
N ILE A 208 -12.99 -5.46 17.15
CA ILE A 208 -12.42 -5.39 15.81
C ILE A 208 -12.18 -3.94 15.40
N VAL A 209 -11.20 -3.75 14.53
CA VAL A 209 -10.94 -2.46 13.89
C VAL A 209 -10.86 -2.69 12.39
N ILE A 210 -11.78 -2.06 11.65
CA ILE A 210 -11.85 -2.17 10.20
C ILE A 210 -10.94 -1.11 9.58
N PHE A 211 -10.00 -1.56 8.75
CA PHE A 211 -9.08 -0.72 7.99
C PHE A 211 -9.55 -0.67 6.54
N ASN A 212 -10.48 0.24 6.25
CA ASN A 212 -11.07 0.35 4.93
C ASN A 212 -10.18 1.22 4.01
N GLN A 213 -9.52 0.60 3.02
CA GLN A 213 -8.54 1.31 2.17
C GLN A 213 -9.05 2.56 1.46
N PHE A 214 -10.37 2.70 1.32
CA PHE A 214 -11.04 3.81 0.64
C PHE A 214 -11.27 5.03 1.55
N ASP A 215 -11.20 4.88 2.88
CA ASP A 215 -11.38 5.96 3.86
C ASP A 215 -10.19 6.17 4.83
N GLU A 216 -9.24 5.24 4.85
CA GLU A 216 -8.05 5.31 5.68
C GLU A 216 -6.96 6.20 5.08
N PHE A 217 -6.84 7.44 5.58
CA PHE A 217 -5.80 8.38 5.12
C PHE A 217 -4.36 7.86 5.28
N GLY A 218 -4.11 6.89 6.16
CA GLY A 218 -2.83 6.20 6.28
C GLY A 218 -2.32 5.64 4.95
N ASN A 219 -3.24 5.16 4.10
CA ASN A 219 -2.96 4.69 2.74
C ASN A 219 -2.33 5.80 1.88
N ALA A 220 -3.02 6.93 1.75
CA ALA A 220 -2.55 8.08 0.97
C ALA A 220 -1.28 8.71 1.56
N VAL A 221 -1.18 8.81 2.89
CA VAL A 221 -0.01 9.37 3.59
C VAL A 221 1.25 8.55 3.33
N TRP A 222 1.16 7.22 3.36
CA TRP A 222 2.33 6.37 3.05
C TRP A 222 2.83 6.62 1.61
N HIS A 223 1.92 6.71 0.64
CA HIS A 223 2.29 7.00 -0.74
C HIS A 223 2.82 8.43 -0.93
N TYR A 224 2.25 9.42 -0.23
CA TYR A 224 2.75 10.78 -0.21
C TYR A 224 4.22 10.83 0.24
N GLU A 225 4.55 10.19 1.37
CA GLU A 225 5.90 10.25 1.94
C GLU A 225 6.91 9.34 1.22
N ILE A 226 6.51 8.10 0.90
CA ILE A 226 7.42 7.05 0.44
C ILE A 226 7.41 6.98 -1.09
N THR A 227 6.25 6.82 -1.73
CA THR A 227 6.14 6.76 -3.19
C THR A 227 6.50 8.08 -3.84
N GLY A 228 5.97 9.22 -3.35
CA GLY A 228 6.29 10.55 -3.88
C GLY A 228 7.78 10.85 -3.83
N SER A 229 8.43 10.52 -2.72
CA SER A 229 9.89 10.67 -2.60
C SER A 229 10.68 9.76 -3.52
N ALA A 230 10.23 8.52 -3.75
CA ALA A 230 10.90 7.60 -4.67
C ALA A 230 10.83 8.12 -6.12
N ILE A 231 9.69 8.70 -6.52
CA ILE A 231 9.53 9.34 -7.83
C ILE A 231 10.46 10.55 -7.97
N GLU A 232 10.53 11.41 -6.95
CA GLU A 232 11.46 12.56 -6.93
C GLU A 232 12.92 12.11 -7.07
N GLU A 233 13.32 11.04 -6.38
CA GLU A 233 14.67 10.50 -6.45
C GLU A 233 15.03 10.01 -7.86
N VAL A 234 14.14 9.24 -8.49
CA VAL A 234 14.34 8.79 -9.89
C VAL A 234 14.43 9.98 -10.84
N PHE A 235 13.52 10.96 -10.71
CA PHE A 235 13.55 12.15 -11.54
C PHE A 235 14.87 12.93 -11.39
N ASN A 236 15.37 13.10 -10.16
CA ASN A 236 16.64 13.78 -9.91
C ASN A 236 17.82 13.03 -10.53
N GLN A 237 17.83 11.69 -10.48
CA GLN A 237 18.85 10.87 -11.16
C GLN A 237 18.83 11.06 -12.68
N LEU A 238 17.65 11.10 -13.29
CA LEU A 238 17.49 11.35 -14.73
C LEU A 238 17.91 12.77 -15.10
N LYS A 239 17.58 13.76 -14.25
CA LYS A 239 17.93 15.16 -14.45
C LYS A 239 19.43 15.43 -14.42
N ILE A 240 20.21 14.68 -13.64
CA ILE A 240 21.69 14.76 -13.68
C ILE A 240 22.22 14.48 -15.10
N LYS A 241 21.58 13.56 -15.84
CA LYS A 241 21.97 13.22 -17.22
C LYS A 241 21.49 14.27 -18.25
N ASN A 242 20.45 15.03 -17.92
CA ASN A 242 19.90 16.08 -18.78
C ASN A 242 19.16 17.13 -17.93
N GLU A 243 19.83 18.25 -17.66
CA GLU A 243 19.32 19.31 -16.78
C GLU A 243 18.07 20.01 -17.32
N LYS A 244 17.79 19.89 -18.62
CA LYS A 244 16.60 20.47 -19.26
C LYS A 244 15.33 19.67 -18.97
N LEU A 245 15.44 18.47 -18.39
CA LEU A 245 14.28 17.66 -18.02
C LEU A 245 13.42 18.35 -16.97
N LYS A 246 12.10 18.29 -17.20
CA LYS A 246 11.06 18.74 -16.28
C LYS A 246 10.04 17.62 -16.15
N ILE A 247 9.56 17.37 -14.95
CA ILE A 247 8.45 16.45 -14.74
C ILE A 247 7.16 17.13 -15.22
N ALA A 248 6.57 16.59 -16.29
CA ALA A 248 5.39 17.19 -16.91
C ALA A 248 4.10 16.64 -16.30
N ILE A 249 4.05 15.32 -16.05
CA ILE A 249 2.86 14.62 -15.61
C ILE A 249 3.23 13.43 -14.72
N TYR A 250 2.43 13.20 -13.69
CA TYR A 250 2.38 11.96 -12.92
C TYR A 250 1.04 11.27 -13.19
N VAL A 251 1.10 10.02 -13.62
CA VAL A 251 -0.09 9.21 -13.92
C VAL A 251 -0.18 8.09 -12.90
N SER A 252 -1.36 7.90 -12.30
CA SER A 252 -1.64 6.78 -11.42
C SER A 252 -2.96 6.14 -11.83
N ALA A 253 -2.95 4.82 -12.04
CA ALA A 253 -4.18 4.07 -12.16
C ALA A 253 -4.87 3.99 -10.78
N THR A 254 -6.18 4.22 -10.74
CA THR A 254 -6.91 4.47 -9.49
C THR A 254 -7.85 3.32 -9.13
N GLY A 255 -7.55 2.64 -8.01
CA GLY A 255 -8.50 1.84 -7.23
C GLY A 255 -8.85 2.61 -5.96
N SER A 256 -8.26 2.23 -4.82
CA SER A 256 -8.35 2.96 -3.55
C SER A 256 -7.92 4.44 -3.55
N ALA A 257 -7.28 4.93 -4.61
CA ALA A 257 -6.69 6.27 -4.72
C ALA A 257 -5.55 6.62 -3.73
N GLY A 258 -5.02 5.66 -2.96
CA GLY A 258 -3.85 5.93 -2.12
C GLY A 258 -2.61 6.33 -2.91
N THR A 259 -2.29 5.59 -3.98
CA THR A 259 -1.06 5.80 -4.76
C THR A 259 -1.01 7.16 -5.47
N ILE A 260 -2.15 7.66 -5.96
CA ILE A 260 -2.24 9.01 -6.57
C ILE A 260 -1.90 10.12 -5.57
N GLY A 261 -1.98 9.86 -4.26
CA GLY A 261 -1.51 10.77 -3.20
C GLY A 261 -0.01 11.11 -3.26
N ALA A 262 0.81 10.31 -3.95
CA ALA A 262 2.18 10.68 -4.30
C ALA A 262 2.25 11.96 -5.16
N GLY A 263 1.22 12.22 -5.98
CA GLY A 263 1.09 13.42 -6.77
C GLY A 263 1.02 14.69 -5.92
N ASP A 264 0.36 14.65 -4.76
CA ASP A 264 0.27 15.79 -3.85
C ASP A 264 1.66 16.19 -3.31
N TYR A 265 2.53 15.22 -3.04
CA TYR A 265 3.93 15.45 -2.69
C TYR A 265 4.68 16.09 -3.85
N LEU A 266 4.55 15.49 -5.04
CA LEU A 266 5.26 15.93 -6.24
C LEU A 266 4.85 17.34 -6.66
N LYS A 267 3.57 17.71 -6.57
CA LYS A 267 3.10 19.07 -6.89
C LYS A 267 3.68 20.14 -5.97
N LYS A 268 3.99 19.82 -4.70
CA LYS A 268 4.71 20.76 -3.82
C LYS A 268 6.15 21.02 -4.31
N LYS A 269 6.77 20.03 -4.95
CA LYS A 269 8.13 20.12 -5.51
C LYS A 269 8.15 20.68 -6.93
N PHE A 270 7.13 20.34 -7.71
CA PHE A 270 7.00 20.64 -9.14
C PHE A 270 5.59 21.21 -9.42
N PRO A 271 5.34 22.49 -9.09
CA PRO A 271 3.99 23.08 -9.12
C PRO A 271 3.30 23.06 -10.48
N ASN A 272 4.08 23.02 -11.56
CA ASN A 272 3.55 22.98 -12.94
C ASN A 272 3.27 21.55 -13.44
N MET A 273 3.62 20.53 -12.67
CA MET A 273 3.35 19.14 -13.01
C MET A 273 1.84 18.85 -12.96
N LYS A 274 1.35 18.11 -13.95
CA LYS A 274 -0.02 17.60 -13.97
C LYS A 274 -0.15 16.28 -13.23
N ILE A 275 -1.31 16.02 -12.64
CA ILE A 275 -1.67 14.72 -12.08
C ILE A 275 -2.81 14.14 -12.89
N ALA A 276 -2.65 12.92 -13.37
CA ALA A 276 -3.68 12.18 -14.07
C ALA A 276 -4.12 10.94 -13.29
N ALA A 277 -5.43 10.82 -13.10
CA ALA A 277 -6.08 9.60 -12.64
C ALA A 277 -6.42 8.75 -13.86
N ALA A 278 -5.90 7.52 -13.92
CA ALA A 278 -6.30 6.55 -14.93
C ALA A 278 -7.32 5.56 -14.36
N GLU A 279 -8.31 5.20 -15.17
CA GLU A 279 -9.36 4.22 -14.83
C GLU A 279 -9.72 3.37 -16.05
N ALA A 280 -10.42 2.26 -15.83
CA ALA A 280 -10.88 1.39 -16.91
C ALA A 280 -12.03 2.05 -17.68
N LEU A 281 -11.96 2.04 -19.01
CA LEU A 281 -12.99 2.61 -19.90
C LEU A 281 -14.35 1.91 -19.72
N GLN A 282 -14.36 0.64 -19.34
CA GLN A 282 -15.58 -0.14 -19.08
C GLN A 282 -16.20 0.13 -17.69
N CYS A 283 -15.47 0.80 -16.79
CA CYS A 283 -16.01 1.29 -15.51
C CYS A 283 -15.53 2.74 -15.24
N PRO A 284 -15.98 3.70 -16.07
CA PRO A 284 -15.46 5.07 -16.08
C PRO A 284 -16.12 5.92 -14.98
N THR A 285 -15.78 5.62 -13.73
CA THR A 285 -16.38 6.22 -12.53
C THR A 285 -16.10 7.72 -12.45
N LEU A 286 -14.85 8.14 -12.71
CA LEU A 286 -14.44 9.54 -12.68
C LEU A 286 -14.79 10.27 -13.98
N TYR A 287 -14.68 9.60 -15.12
CA TYR A 287 -14.82 10.21 -16.45
C TYR A 287 -16.27 10.42 -16.87
N LEU A 288 -17.16 9.46 -16.60
CA LEU A 288 -18.56 9.49 -17.04
C LEU A 288 -19.58 9.34 -15.90
N ASN A 289 -19.14 9.32 -14.64
CA ASN A 289 -19.98 8.87 -13.51
C ASN A 289 -20.63 7.50 -13.80
N GLY A 290 -19.91 6.65 -14.56
CA GLY A 290 -20.41 5.38 -15.07
C GLY A 290 -20.10 4.22 -14.14
N PHE A 291 -20.83 3.13 -14.34
CA PHE A 291 -20.63 1.86 -13.66
C PHE A 291 -20.44 0.76 -14.71
N GLY A 292 -19.63 -0.25 -14.41
CA GLY A 292 -19.49 -1.43 -15.26
C GLY A 292 -18.52 -2.45 -14.69
N GLY A 293 -18.21 -3.48 -15.47
CA GLY A 293 -17.23 -4.51 -15.12
C GLY A 293 -16.05 -4.49 -16.08
N HIS A 294 -14.86 -4.78 -15.60
CA HIS A 294 -13.64 -4.88 -16.41
C HIS A 294 -12.70 -5.96 -15.86
N ARG A 295 -11.64 -6.26 -16.61
CA ARG A 295 -10.62 -7.26 -16.25
C ARG A 295 -9.30 -6.64 -15.77
N ILE A 296 -9.19 -5.32 -15.70
CA ILE A 296 -8.01 -4.63 -15.17
C ILE A 296 -8.05 -4.68 -13.63
N GLU A 297 -7.48 -5.72 -13.03
CA GLU A 297 -7.52 -5.92 -11.57
C GLU A 297 -6.82 -4.79 -10.79
N GLY A 298 -7.36 -4.42 -9.63
CA GLY A 298 -6.80 -3.42 -8.71
C GLY A 298 -7.13 -1.95 -8.98
N ILE A 299 -7.98 -1.64 -9.96
CA ILE A 299 -8.48 -0.29 -10.30
C ILE A 299 -10.00 -0.30 -10.55
N GLY A 300 -10.64 0.87 -10.70
CA GLY A 300 -12.00 0.95 -11.26
C GLY A 300 -13.13 0.41 -10.36
N ASP A 301 -13.05 0.67 -9.05
CA ASP A 301 -13.91 0.08 -8.01
C ASP A 301 -15.33 0.68 -7.89
N LYS A 302 -15.88 1.27 -8.97
CA LYS A 302 -17.27 1.80 -9.07
C LYS A 302 -17.63 2.92 -8.08
N HIS A 303 -16.66 3.55 -7.42
CA HIS A 303 -16.89 4.69 -6.54
C HIS A 303 -15.65 5.58 -6.47
N VAL A 304 -15.84 6.84 -6.06
CA VAL A 304 -14.74 7.76 -5.77
C VAL A 304 -14.33 7.60 -4.29
N PRO A 305 -13.10 7.15 -3.99
CA PRO A 305 -12.67 6.92 -2.61
C PRO A 305 -12.59 8.22 -1.80
N TRP A 306 -12.90 8.16 -0.51
CA TRP A 306 -12.85 9.32 0.39
C TRP A 306 -11.45 9.91 0.54
N ILE A 307 -10.41 9.09 0.40
CA ILE A 307 -9.02 9.53 0.46
C ILE A 307 -8.52 10.19 -0.84
N HIS A 308 -9.30 10.18 -1.93
CA HIS A 308 -8.89 10.78 -3.20
C HIS A 308 -8.99 12.31 -3.15
N ASN A 309 -7.85 12.99 -3.25
CA ASN A 309 -7.81 14.44 -3.46
C ASN A 309 -8.14 14.83 -4.91
N VAL A 310 -9.43 14.76 -5.27
CA VAL A 310 -9.92 15.09 -6.63
C VAL A 310 -9.61 16.54 -7.02
N ARG A 311 -9.54 17.46 -6.04
CA ARG A 311 -9.22 18.88 -6.28
C ARG A 311 -7.80 19.09 -6.80
N ASN A 312 -6.91 18.12 -6.59
CA ASN A 312 -5.55 18.16 -7.09
C ASN A 312 -5.33 17.26 -8.31
N THR A 313 -6.38 16.64 -8.85
CA THR A 313 -6.31 15.85 -10.09
C THR A 313 -6.60 16.77 -11.29
N ASP A 314 -5.68 16.85 -12.26
CA ASP A 314 -5.82 17.71 -13.43
C ASP A 314 -6.51 17.02 -14.60
N ILE A 315 -6.33 15.71 -14.74
CA ILE A 315 -6.73 14.93 -15.92
C ILE A 315 -7.33 13.59 -15.46
N VAL A 316 -8.39 13.15 -16.12
CA VAL A 316 -8.91 11.79 -16.04
C VAL A 316 -8.63 11.10 -17.39
N ILE A 317 -8.09 9.88 -17.33
CA ILE A 317 -7.76 9.07 -18.50
C ILE A 317 -8.51 7.74 -18.40
N ALA A 318 -9.40 7.47 -19.36
CA ALA A 318 -10.04 6.16 -19.49
C ALA A 318 -9.22 5.28 -20.44
N ILE A 319 -8.84 4.08 -20.00
CA ILE A 319 -8.01 3.13 -20.75
C ILE A 319 -8.73 1.78 -20.93
N ASP A 320 -8.53 1.13 -22.08
CA ASP A 320 -8.99 -0.22 -22.39
C ASP A 320 -7.78 -1.16 -22.48
#